data_AF-A0A5E4IKP9-F1
#
_entry.id   AF-A0A5E4IKP9-F1
#
_cell.length_a   1.000
_cell.length_b   1.000
_cell.length_c   1.000
_cell.angle_alpha   90.00
_cell.angle_beta   90.00
_cell.angle_gamma   90.00
#
_symmetry.space_group_name_H-M   'P 1'
#
loop_
_entity.id
_entity.type
_entity.pdbx_description
1 polymer ?
#
loop_
_entity_poly.entity_id
_entity_poly.type
_entity_poly.pdbx_seq_one_letter_code
_entity_poly.pdbx_strand_id
1 'polypeptide(L)'
;MFQTKNPIEILHWYILPAVTAELSTELVGKGMRQNEIARLFGLTPAAITQYKQKKRGAGFTLTERDKKAISALASRIVREHLTEEQVISALNSLVEGIRSSGEMCHVCHEFAQAPAKCSICVTVPCAVGKVRGKIL
;
A
#
# COMPACT_ATOMS: atom_id res chain seq x y z
N MET A 1 -2.44 26.42 2.68
CA MET A 1 -1.12 25.75 2.55
C MET A 1 -1.24 24.67 1.49
N PHE A 2 -0.65 24.87 0.32
CA PHE A 2 -0.53 23.81 -0.70
C PHE A 2 0.60 22.88 -0.25
N GLN A 3 0.26 21.73 0.33
CA GLN A 3 1.24 20.66 0.54
C GLN A 3 1.18 19.73 -0.66
N THR A 4 2.08 19.93 -1.62
CA THR A 4 2.43 18.90 -2.60
C THR A 4 3.02 17.72 -1.85
N LYS A 5 2.22 16.67 -1.62
CA LYS A 5 2.71 15.43 -0.99
C LYS A 5 3.64 14.74 -1.98
N ASN A 6 4.90 14.55 -1.62
CA ASN A 6 5.82 13.81 -2.48
C ASN A 6 5.40 12.31 -2.55
N PRO A 7 5.90 11.51 -3.51
CA PRO A 7 5.48 10.12 -3.65
C PRO A 7 5.66 9.25 -2.40
N ILE A 8 6.68 9.53 -1.58
CA ILE A 8 6.92 8.81 -0.33
C ILE A 8 5.86 9.19 0.71
N GLU A 9 5.49 10.46 0.79
CA GLU A 9 4.38 10.91 1.63
C GLU A 9 3.06 10.27 1.16
N ILE A 10 2.81 10.18 -0.15
CA ILE A 10 1.62 9.50 -0.67
C ILE A 10 1.59 8.04 -0.24
N LEU A 11 2.71 7.34 -0.37
CA LEU A 11 2.83 5.95 0.07
C LEU A 11 2.49 5.82 1.56
N HIS A 12 3.04 6.70 2.40
CA HIS A 12 2.82 6.66 3.85
C HIS A 12 1.40 7.08 4.27
N TRP A 13 0.77 8.02 3.56
CA TRP A 13 -0.55 8.54 3.90
C TRP A 13 -1.72 7.76 3.30
N TYR A 14 -1.51 7.07 2.17
CA TYR A 14 -2.59 6.42 1.43
C TYR A 14 -2.38 4.92 1.23
N ILE A 15 -1.23 4.51 0.70
CA ILE A 15 -1.01 3.11 0.28
C ILE A 15 -0.76 2.21 1.48
N LEU A 16 0.28 2.50 2.26
CA LEU A 16 0.67 1.68 3.40
C LEU A 16 -0.49 1.53 4.41
N PRO A 17 -1.24 2.60 4.75
CA PRO A 17 -2.44 2.48 5.57
C PRO A 17 -3.51 1.56 4.96
N ALA A 18 -3.78 1.67 3.66
CA ALA A 18 -4.78 0.84 2.98
C ALA A 18 -4.39 -0.64 2.98
N VAL A 19 -3.14 -0.96 2.62
CA VAL A 19 -2.62 -2.33 2.62
C VAL A 19 -2.64 -2.92 4.03
N THR A 20 -2.20 -2.14 5.03
CA THR A 20 -2.12 -2.62 6.42
C THR A 20 -3.52 -2.82 7.01
N ALA A 21 -4.48 -1.95 6.67
CA ALA A 21 -5.88 -2.10 7.10
C ALA A 21 -6.54 -3.35 6.50
N GLU A 22 -6.35 -3.59 5.20
CA GLU A 22 -6.88 -4.76 4.52
C GLU A 22 -6.26 -6.05 5.09
N LEU A 23 -4.93 -6.09 5.23
CA LEU A 23 -4.23 -7.25 5.80
C LEU A 23 -4.67 -7.51 7.24
N SER A 24 -4.82 -6.46 8.06
CA SER A 24 -5.33 -6.59 9.43
C SER A 24 -6.74 -7.18 9.46
N THR A 25 -7.58 -6.80 8.50
CA THR A 25 -8.96 -7.30 8.39
C THR A 25 -8.98 -8.78 8.04
N GLU A 26 -8.17 -9.19 7.07
CA GLU A 26 -8.00 -10.60 6.69
C GLU A 26 -7.47 -11.44 7.86
N LEU A 27 -6.47 -10.97 8.59
CA LEU A 27 -5.89 -11.70 9.72
C LEU A 27 -6.86 -11.83 10.90
N VAL A 28 -7.65 -10.80 11.19
CA VAL A 28 -8.74 -10.88 12.18
C VAL A 28 -9.78 -11.90 11.74
N GLY A 29 -10.18 -11.90 10.45
CA GLY A 29 -11.10 -12.89 9.89
C GLY A 29 -10.58 -14.33 9.99
N LYS A 30 -9.26 -14.51 10.05
CA LYS A 30 -8.58 -15.80 10.26
C LYS A 30 -8.30 -16.13 11.73
N GLY A 31 -8.84 -15.34 12.67
CA GLY A 31 -8.81 -15.64 14.11
C GLY A 31 -7.65 -15.01 14.90
N MET A 32 -6.80 -14.17 14.28
CA MET A 32 -5.74 -13.47 15.02
C MET A 32 -6.29 -12.30 15.83
N ARG A 33 -5.75 -12.08 17.03
CA ARG A 33 -6.13 -10.94 17.88
C ARG A 33 -5.42 -9.68 17.41
N GLN A 34 -6.08 -8.53 17.56
CA GLN A 34 -5.52 -7.23 17.13
C GLN A 34 -4.17 -6.91 17.80
N ASN A 35 -3.98 -7.32 19.06
CA ASN A 35 -2.72 -7.12 19.78
C ASN A 35 -1.57 -7.97 19.23
N GLU A 36 -1.87 -9.16 18.68
CA GLU A 36 -0.88 -10.03 18.03
C GLU A 36 -0.48 -9.43 16.68
N ILE A 37 -1.46 -8.95 15.92
CA ILE A 37 -1.24 -8.28 14.63
C ILE A 37 -0.40 -7.01 14.79
N ALA A 38 -0.64 -6.22 15.85
CA ALA A 38 0.15 -5.03 16.17
C ALA A 38 1.65 -5.36 16.34
N ARG A 39 1.94 -6.40 17.13
CA ARG A 39 3.31 -6.88 17.32
C ARG A 39 3.91 -7.39 16.01
N LEU A 40 3.15 -8.21 15.28
CA LEU A 40 3.57 -8.80 14.01
C LEU A 40 4.00 -7.74 12.98
N PHE A 41 3.33 -6.60 12.97
CA PHE A 41 3.65 -5.49 12.05
C PHE A 41 4.73 -4.54 12.59
N GLY A 42 5.20 -4.73 13.82
CA GLY A 42 6.08 -3.76 14.49
C GLY A 42 5.38 -2.41 14.76
N LEU A 43 4.05 -2.42 14.91
CA LEU A 43 3.23 -1.22 15.05
C LEU A 43 2.57 -1.14 16.44
N THR A 44 2.16 0.06 16.81
CA THR A 44 1.32 0.23 18.00
C THR A 44 -0.14 -0.16 17.69
N PRO A 45 -0.91 -0.65 18.68
CA PRO A 45 -2.35 -0.90 18.50
C PRO A 45 -3.12 0.36 18.04
N ALA A 46 -2.65 1.55 18.44
CA ALA A 46 -3.18 2.83 18.00
C ALA A 46 -2.98 3.04 16.48
N ALA A 47 -1.83 2.67 15.92
CA ALA A 47 -1.57 2.77 14.48
C ALA A 47 -2.52 1.88 13.66
N ILE A 48 -2.75 0.63 14.10
CA ILE A 48 -3.73 -0.27 13.47
C ILE A 48 -5.14 0.33 13.53
N THR A 49 -5.53 0.87 14.68
CA THR A 49 -6.84 1.50 14.86
C THR A 49 -7.00 2.72 13.94
N GLN A 50 -5.95 3.54 13.78
CA GLN A 50 -5.96 4.70 12.91
C GLN A 50 -6.08 4.31 11.43
N TYR A 51 -5.46 3.21 11.00
CA TYR A 51 -5.61 2.69 9.64
C TYR A 51 -7.04 2.21 9.36
N LYS A 52 -7.70 1.59 10.35
CA LYS A 52 -9.11 1.20 10.25
C LYS A 52 -10.08 2.39 10.18
N GLN A 53 -9.77 3.50 10.85
CA GLN A 53 -10.63 4.69 10.90
C GLN A 53 -10.61 5.53 9.61
N LYS A 54 -9.93 5.07 8.54
CA LYS A 54 -9.89 5.70 7.19
C LYS A 54 -9.46 7.17 7.15
N LYS A 55 -8.92 7.76 8.23
CA LYS A 55 -8.32 9.12 8.19
C LYS A 55 -7.04 9.14 7.34
N ARG A 56 -6.30 8.02 7.33
CA ARG A 56 -5.20 7.71 6.42
C ARG A 56 -5.65 6.57 5.50
N GLY A 57 -5.38 6.63 4.20
CA GLY A 57 -5.93 5.70 3.20
C GLY A 57 -7.16 6.21 2.44
N ALA A 58 -7.82 7.28 2.89
CA ALA A 58 -8.94 7.87 2.17
C ALA A 58 -8.48 8.41 0.80
N GLY A 59 -9.02 7.87 -0.29
CA GLY A 59 -8.68 8.30 -1.66
C GLY A 59 -7.81 7.29 -2.44
N PHE A 60 -7.35 6.20 -1.83
CA PHE A 60 -6.74 5.09 -2.56
C PHE A 60 -7.60 3.82 -2.40
N THR A 61 -7.93 3.19 -3.52
CA THR A 61 -8.71 1.96 -3.54
C THR A 61 -7.82 0.81 -3.99
N LEU A 62 -7.72 -0.23 -3.16
CA LEU A 62 -7.01 -1.46 -3.53
C LEU A 62 -7.76 -2.15 -4.67
N THR A 63 -7.02 -2.54 -5.71
CA THR A 63 -7.57 -3.32 -6.80
C THR A 63 -7.91 -4.74 -6.34
N GLU A 64 -8.71 -5.48 -7.11
CA GLU A 64 -8.97 -6.89 -6.84
C GLU A 64 -7.70 -7.75 -6.89
N ARG A 65 -6.70 -7.34 -7.68
CA ARG A 65 -5.38 -7.97 -7.70
C ARG A 65 -4.68 -7.78 -6.35
N ASP A 66 -4.68 -6.56 -5.82
CA ASP A 66 -4.02 -6.23 -4.55
C ASP A 66 -4.68 -6.96 -3.39
N LYS A 67 -6.01 -6.96 -3.33
CA LYS A 67 -6.76 -7.68 -2.30
C LYS A 67 -6.48 -9.19 -2.32
N LYS A 68 -6.40 -9.80 -3.52
CA LYS A 68 -6.02 -11.21 -3.67
C LYS A 68 -4.60 -11.47 -3.14
N ALA A 69 -3.65 -10.61 -3.46
CA ALA A 69 -2.27 -10.74 -2.97
C ALA A 69 -2.20 -10.59 -1.44
N ILE A 70 -2.96 -9.65 -0.87
CA ILE A 70 -3.08 -9.43 0.58
C ILE A 70 -3.72 -10.64 1.27
N SER A 71 -4.82 -11.19 0.74
CA SER A 71 -5.47 -12.38 1.32
C SER A 71 -4.59 -13.63 1.23
N ALA A 72 -3.82 -13.77 0.14
CA ALA A 72 -2.82 -14.83 0.00
C ALA A 72 -1.72 -14.69 1.05
N LEU A 73 -1.21 -13.47 1.29
CA LEU A 73 -0.25 -13.20 2.36
C LEU A 73 -0.85 -13.51 3.73
N ALA A 74 -2.08 -13.08 4.03
CA ALA A 74 -2.74 -13.37 5.29
C ALA A 74 -2.85 -14.88 5.56
N SER A 75 -3.20 -15.64 4.52
CA SER A 75 -3.27 -17.11 4.60
C SER A 75 -1.90 -17.73 4.84
N ARG A 76 -0.85 -17.18 4.21
CA ARG A 76 0.53 -17.62 4.42
C ARG A 76 1.02 -17.34 5.83
N ILE A 77 0.74 -16.15 6.37
CA ILE A 77 1.06 -15.75 7.75
C ILE A 77 0.54 -16.78 8.75
N VAL A 78 -0.76 -17.12 8.66
CA VAL A 78 -1.41 -18.04 9.60
C VAL A 78 -0.93 -19.48 9.41
N ARG A 79 -0.77 -19.94 8.16
CA ARG A 79 -0.37 -21.32 7.87
C ARG A 79 1.08 -21.61 8.25
N GLU A 80 1.98 -20.69 7.89
CA GLU A 80 3.43 -20.89 8.02
C GLU A 80 4.01 -20.23 9.27
N HIS A 81 3.19 -19.54 10.06
CA HIS A 81 3.61 -18.85 11.28
C HIS A 81 4.79 -17.89 11.02
N LEU A 82 4.62 -17.02 10.02
CA LEU A 82 5.68 -16.12 9.58
C LEU A 82 6.18 -15.22 10.72
N THR A 83 7.49 -14.97 10.75
CA THR A 83 8.12 -14.06 11.70
C THR A 83 7.82 -12.59 11.36
N GLU A 84 8.05 -11.69 12.31
CA GLU A 84 7.90 -10.24 12.10
C GLU A 84 8.72 -9.75 10.89
N GLU A 85 9.97 -10.20 10.77
CA GLU A 85 10.84 -9.86 9.64
C GLU A 85 10.26 -10.32 8.30
N GLN A 86 9.75 -11.55 8.23
CA GLN A 86 9.14 -12.09 7.01
C GLN A 86 7.87 -11.32 6.63
N VAL A 87 7.08 -10.90 7.62
CA VAL A 87 5.86 -10.10 7.38
C VAL A 87 6.21 -8.70 6.91
N ILE A 88 7.19 -8.03 7.54
CA ILE A 88 7.68 -6.72 7.11
C ILE A 88 8.22 -6.79 5.67
N SER A 89 9.01 -7.80 5.35
CA SER A 89 9.53 -8.02 3.99
C SER A 89 8.42 -8.25 2.97
N ALA A 90 7.41 -9.05 3.33
CA ALA A 90 6.25 -9.29 2.46
C ALA A 90 5.38 -8.05 2.25
N LEU A 91 5.17 -7.25 3.29
CA LEU A 91 4.47 -5.96 3.20
C LEU A 91 5.20 -4.98 2.28
N ASN A 92 6.52 -4.86 2.41
CA ASN A 92 7.34 -4.04 1.52
C ASN A 92 7.20 -4.49 0.06
N SER A 93 7.22 -5.80 -0.18
CA SER A 93 7.04 -6.37 -1.53
C SER A 93 5.66 -6.07 -2.11
N LEU A 94 4.59 -6.12 -1.30
CA LEU A 94 3.24 -5.76 -1.74
C LEU A 94 3.14 -4.28 -2.09
N VAL A 95 3.67 -3.40 -1.24
CA VAL A 95 3.64 -1.94 -1.47
C VAL A 95 4.47 -1.58 -2.71
N GLU A 96 5.61 -2.22 -2.92
CA GLU A 96 6.41 -2.02 -4.14
C GLU A 96 5.69 -2.57 -5.38
N GLY A 97 4.95 -3.67 -5.26
CA GLY A 97 4.07 -4.17 -6.32
C GLY A 97 3.00 -3.15 -6.72
N ILE A 98 2.34 -2.53 -5.74
CA ILE A 98 1.35 -1.46 -5.97
C ILE A 98 2.03 -0.24 -6.60
N ARG A 99 3.19 0.16 -6.10
CA ARG A 99 3.96 1.29 -6.64
C ARG A 99 4.37 1.08 -8.09
N SER A 100 4.90 -0.10 -8.42
CA SER A 100 5.38 -0.46 -9.76
C SER A 100 4.27 -0.66 -10.79
N SER A 101 3.07 -1.03 -10.34
CA SER A 101 1.89 -1.13 -11.21
C SER A 101 1.38 0.23 -11.73
N GLY A 102 1.78 1.34 -11.07
CA GLY A 102 1.32 2.68 -11.41
C GLY A 102 -0.07 3.04 -10.85
N GLU A 103 -0.71 2.17 -10.07
CA GLU A 103 -2.00 2.43 -9.43
C GLU A 103 -1.94 3.67 -8.51
N MET A 104 -0.81 3.89 -7.84
CA MET A 104 -0.60 5.08 -7.01
C MET A 104 -0.47 6.39 -7.79
N CYS A 105 -0.24 6.32 -9.11
CA CYS A 105 -0.02 7.51 -9.92
C CYS A 105 -1.28 8.37 -10.03
N HIS A 106 -2.47 7.77 -9.94
CA HIS A 106 -3.73 8.53 -9.90
C HIS A 106 -3.77 9.46 -8.68
N VAL A 107 -3.44 8.93 -7.50
CA VAL A 107 -3.34 9.71 -6.25
C VAL A 107 -2.21 10.75 -6.33
N CYS A 108 -1.07 10.39 -6.96
CA CYS A 108 0.04 11.32 -7.18
C CYS A 108 -0.33 12.51 -8.05
N HIS A 109 -0.99 12.28 -9.18
CA HIS A 109 -1.41 13.36 -10.06
C HIS A 109 -2.54 14.21 -9.46
N GLU A 110 -3.46 13.59 -8.70
CA GLU A 110 -4.55 14.31 -8.03
C GLU A 110 -4.05 15.24 -6.92
N PHE A 111 -3.12 14.78 -6.07
CA PHE A 111 -2.71 15.53 -4.87
C PHE A 111 -1.37 16.25 -4.99
N ALA A 112 -0.46 15.82 -5.88
CA ALA A 112 0.91 16.34 -5.94
C ALA A 112 1.20 17.21 -7.18
N GLN A 113 0.25 17.40 -8.10
CA GLN A 113 0.45 18.14 -9.36
C GLN A 113 1.65 17.61 -10.16
N ALA A 114 1.86 16.29 -10.16
CA ALA A 114 2.96 15.67 -10.88
C ALA A 114 2.88 16.00 -12.40
N PRO A 115 4.02 16.24 -13.07
CA PRO A 115 4.05 16.59 -14.49
C PRO A 115 3.52 15.44 -15.37
N ALA A 116 2.86 15.77 -16.48
CA ALA A 116 2.23 14.80 -17.40
C ALA A 116 3.19 13.71 -17.93
N LYS A 117 4.50 13.93 -17.89
CA LYS A 117 5.53 12.90 -18.04
C LYS A 117 6.26 12.78 -16.71
N CYS A 118 5.98 11.72 -15.97
CA CYS A 118 6.51 11.48 -14.63
C CYS A 118 7.37 10.22 -14.61
N SER A 119 8.59 10.32 -14.06
CA SER A 119 9.54 9.22 -13.84
C SER A 119 10.04 9.19 -12.39
N ILE A 120 9.24 9.73 -11.45
CA ILE A 120 9.69 9.98 -10.08
C ILE A 120 9.63 8.70 -9.23
N CYS A 121 8.53 7.93 -9.32
CA CYS A 121 8.30 6.78 -8.46
C CYS A 121 8.61 5.43 -9.11
N VAL A 122 8.79 5.37 -10.42
CA VAL A 122 8.94 4.11 -11.16
C VAL A 122 10.11 4.21 -12.13
N THR A 123 10.86 3.11 -12.27
CA THR A 123 11.90 2.95 -13.32
C THR A 123 11.29 2.70 -14.71
N VAL A 124 9.97 2.47 -14.77
CA VAL A 124 9.14 2.33 -15.98
C VAL A 124 8.17 3.52 -16.10
N PRO A 125 7.65 3.86 -17.30
CA PRO A 125 6.78 5.03 -17.48
C PRO A 125 5.50 4.98 -16.63
N CYS A 126 5.14 6.12 -16.03
CA CYS A 126 3.92 6.30 -15.23
C CYS A 126 2.64 5.88 -15.98
N ALA A 127 1.76 5.12 -15.32
CA ALA A 127 0.48 4.66 -15.89
C ALA A 127 -0.48 5.81 -16.29
N VAL A 128 -0.40 6.95 -15.59
CA VAL A 128 -1.22 8.15 -15.84
C VAL A 128 -0.51 9.11 -16.81
N GLY A 129 0.81 9.25 -16.66
CA GLY A 129 1.66 10.06 -17.53
C GLY A 129 2.09 9.30 -18.77
N LYS A 130 1.18 9.14 -19.74
CA LYS A 130 1.46 8.42 -21.01
C LYS A 130 2.77 8.90 -21.66
N VAL A 131 3.81 8.06 -21.62
CA VAL A 131 4.77 8.00 -22.72
C VAL A 131 4.27 6.92 -23.67
N ARG A 132 3.28 7.27 -24.52
CA ARG A 132 3.15 6.54 -25.79
C ARG A 132 4.37 6.92 -26.61
N GLY A 133 5.43 6.11 -26.50
CA GLY A 133 6.50 6.14 -27.48
C GLY A 133 5.87 5.90 -28.85
N LYS A 134 5.95 6.89 -29.74
CA LYS A 134 5.95 6.59 -31.16
C LYS A 134 7.18 5.72 -31.38
N ILE A 135 6.95 4.50 -31.85
CA ILE A 135 7.96 3.79 -32.63
C ILE A 135 8.17 4.67 -33.87
N LEU A 136 9.32 5.33 -33.92
CA LEU A 136 9.96 5.81 -35.15
C LEU A 136 11.33 5.14 -35.19
#